data_AF-A0A323V7E1-F1
#
_entry.id   AF-A0A323V7E1-F1
#
_cell.length_a   1.000
_cell.length_b   1.000
_cell.length_c   1.000
_cell.angle_alpha   90.00
_cell.angle_beta   90.00
_cell.angle_gamma   90.00
#
_symmetry.space_group_name_H-M   'P 1'
#
loop_
_entity.id
_entity.type
_entity.pdbx_description
1 polymer ?
#
loop_
_entity_poly.entity_id
_entity_poly.type
_entity_poly.pdbx_seq_one_letter_code
_entity_poly.pdbx_strand_id
1 'polypeptide(L)'
;MEPPVMDLVGFLLARMAEDARTAADLAAAQGEEGTAERLRADCAAKRKVVLACQAAAPDLSFLGSRPQGLADFPMPPKDAHQLAAVTLALLATPYADHPDYQQVWRP
;
A
#
# COMPACT_ATOMS: atom_id res chain seq x y z
N MET A 1 15.15 -19.54 12.87
CA MET A 1 14.73 -19.15 11.51
C MET A 1 13.90 -17.92 11.71
N GLU A 2 14.46 -16.74 11.41
CA GLU A 2 13.65 -15.52 11.45
C GLU A 2 12.51 -15.67 10.43
N PRO A 3 11.28 -15.25 10.77
CA PRO A 3 10.18 -15.29 9.81
C PRO A 3 10.59 -14.49 8.56
N PRO A 4 10.21 -14.94 7.35
CA PRO A 4 10.50 -14.17 6.14
C PRO A 4 9.93 -12.77 6.34
N VAL A 5 10.82 -11.76 6.31
CA VAL A 5 10.43 -10.36 6.42
C VAL A 5 9.52 -10.06 5.23
N MET A 6 8.23 -9.83 5.48
CA MET A 6 7.29 -9.45 4.44
C MET A 6 7.73 -8.10 3.87
N ASP A 7 7.91 -8.03 2.55
CA ASP A 7 8.23 -6.79 1.86
C ASP A 7 6.98 -5.90 1.71
N LEU A 8 7.20 -4.62 1.37
CA LEU A 8 6.12 -3.63 1.23
C LEU A 8 5.05 -4.05 0.22
N VAL A 9 5.44 -4.74 -0.86
CA VAL A 9 4.51 -5.22 -1.89
C VAL A 9 3.63 -6.32 -1.33
N GLY A 10 4.22 -7.34 -0.70
CA GLY A 10 3.51 -8.44 -0.05
C GLY A 10 2.56 -7.93 1.04
N PHE A 11 3.01 -6.97 1.85
CA PHE A 11 2.20 -6.31 2.87
C PHE A 11 0.95 -5.65 2.28
N LEU A 12 1.12 -4.82 1.24
CA LEU A 12 0.01 -4.15 0.58
C LEU A 12 -0.97 -5.15 -0.07
N LEU A 13 -0.46 -6.18 -0.74
CA LEU A 13 -1.31 -7.20 -1.36
C LEU A 13 -2.14 -7.96 -0.32
N ALA A 14 -1.57 -8.24 0.86
CA ALA A 14 -2.29 -8.87 1.96
C ALA A 14 -3.38 -7.95 2.54
N ARG A 15 -3.03 -6.70 2.83
CA ARG A 15 -3.97 -5.72 3.40
C ARG A 15 -5.12 -5.38 2.44
N MET A 16 -4.85 -5.21 1.16
CA MET A 16 -5.90 -4.98 0.16
C MET A 16 -6.86 -6.18 0.03
N ALA A 17 -6.37 -7.41 0.19
CA ALA A 17 -7.22 -8.60 0.17
C ALA A 17 -8.08 -8.73 1.44
N GLU A 18 -7.54 -8.30 2.58
CA GLU A 18 -8.28 -8.21 3.84
C GLU A 18 -9.37 -7.13 3.77
N ASP A 19 -9.01 -5.91 3.38
CA ASP A 19 -9.95 -4.79 3.26
C ASP A 19 -11.07 -5.07 2.26
N ALA A 20 -10.74 -5.68 1.11
CA ALA A 20 -11.72 -6.06 0.09
C ALA A 20 -12.80 -7.01 0.63
N ARG A 21 -12.42 -7.89 1.55
CA ARG A 21 -13.34 -8.84 2.19
C ARG A 21 -14.12 -8.15 3.29
N THR A 22 -13.43 -7.56 4.27
CA THR A 22 -14.05 -6.94 5.44
C THR A 22 -15.04 -5.84 5.06
N ALA A 23 -14.63 -4.90 4.20
CA ALA A 23 -15.48 -3.76 3.84
C ALA A 23 -16.67 -4.18 2.97
N ALA A 24 -16.48 -5.13 2.05
CA ALA A 24 -17.57 -5.61 1.21
C ALA A 24 -18.56 -6.51 1.97
N ASP A 25 -18.09 -7.31 2.92
CA ASP A 25 -18.95 -8.15 3.77
C ASP A 25 -19.79 -7.28 4.72
N LEU A 26 -19.21 -6.21 5.28
CA LEU A 26 -19.95 -5.23 6.08
C LEU A 26 -21.04 -4.52 5.27
N ALA A 27 -20.73 -4.08 4.04
CA ALA A 27 -21.71 -3.43 3.17
C ALA A 27 -22.84 -4.39 2.75
N ALA A 28 -22.52 -5.64 2.42
CA ALA A 28 -23.52 -6.66 2.09
C ALA A 28 -24.42 -6.99 3.30
N ALA A 29 -23.86 -7.10 4.50
CA ALA A 29 -24.64 -7.32 5.72
C ALA A 29 -25.63 -6.17 6.01
N GLN A 30 -25.38 -4.98 5.47
CA GLN A 30 -26.27 -3.81 5.56
C GLN A 30 -27.27 -3.71 4.39
N GLY A 31 -27.24 -4.65 3.44
CA GLY A 31 -28.10 -4.61 2.24
C GLY A 31 -27.67 -3.53 1.23
N GLU A 32 -26.39 -3.15 1.23
CA GLU A 32 -25.80 -2.20 0.28
C GLU A 32 -24.94 -2.91 -0.78
N GLU A 33 -25.54 -3.83 -1.55
CA GLU A 33 -24.83 -4.62 -2.57
C GLU A 33 -24.02 -3.75 -3.55
N GLY A 34 -24.56 -2.62 -3.99
CA GLY A 34 -23.85 -1.68 -4.88
C GLY A 34 -22.61 -1.04 -4.22
N THR A 35 -22.66 -0.77 -2.92
CA THR A 35 -21.48 -0.31 -2.16
C THR A 35 -20.45 -1.44 -2.06
N ALA A 36 -20.89 -2.67 -1.78
CA ALA A 36 -20.00 -3.83 -1.70
C ALA A 36 -19.26 -4.10 -3.02
N GLU A 37 -19.97 -4.05 -4.16
CA GLU A 37 -19.38 -4.19 -5.49
C GLU A 37 -18.35 -3.10 -5.78
N ARG A 38 -18.68 -1.84 -5.48
CA ARG A 38 -17.76 -0.71 -5.66
C ARG A 38 -16.49 -0.86 -4.82
N LEU A 39 -16.61 -1.30 -3.57
CA LEU A 39 -15.46 -1.52 -2.67
C LEU A 39 -14.54 -2.64 -3.17
N ARG A 40 -15.11 -3.75 -3.66
CA ARG A 40 -14.33 -4.82 -4.30
C ARG A 40 -13.59 -4.31 -5.55
N ALA A 41 -14.25 -3.50 -6.38
CA ALA A 41 -13.65 -2.90 -7.56
C ALA A 41 -12.50 -1.93 -7.21
N ASP A 42 -12.67 -1.10 -6.17
CA ASP A 42 -11.62 -0.20 -5.67
C ASP A 42 -10.39 -0.98 -5.18
N CYS A 43 -10.59 -2.01 -4.35
CA CYS A 43 -9.48 -2.85 -3.88
C CYS A 43 -8.78 -3.58 -5.03
N ALA A 44 -9.54 -4.05 -6.03
CA ALA A 44 -8.98 -4.65 -7.24
C ALA A 44 -8.16 -3.65 -8.07
N ALA A 45 -8.58 -2.39 -8.15
CA ALA A 45 -7.83 -1.33 -8.82
C ALA A 45 -6.52 -1.02 -8.09
N LYS A 46 -6.56 -0.86 -6.75
CA LYS A 46 -5.36 -0.65 -5.92
C LYS A 46 -4.38 -1.81 -6.03
N ARG A 47 -4.86 -3.05 -6.07
CA ARG A 47 -4.03 -4.24 -6.31
C ARG A 47 -3.29 -4.16 -7.65
N LYS A 48 -3.97 -3.72 -8.72
CA LYS A 48 -3.34 -3.52 -10.04
C LYS A 48 -2.25 -2.45 -9.99
N VAL A 49 -2.45 -1.36 -9.24
CA VAL A 49 -1.42 -0.35 -9.01
C VAL A 49 -0.19 -0.96 -8.32
N VAL A 50 -0.38 -1.73 -7.25
CA VAL A 50 0.73 -2.39 -6.53
C VAL A 50 1.53 -3.31 -7.47
N LEU A 51 0.84 -4.11 -8.29
CA LEU A 51 1.50 -5.00 -9.26
C LEU A 51 2.23 -4.22 -10.36
N ALA A 52 1.67 -3.10 -10.83
CA ALA A 52 2.34 -2.23 -11.81
C ALA A 52 3.61 -1.58 -11.22
N CYS A 53 3.54 -1.11 -9.97
CA CYS A 53 4.70 -0.58 -9.25
C CYS A 53 5.76 -1.68 -9.02
N GLN A 54 5.35 -2.90 -8.67
CA GLN A 54 6.27 -4.04 -8.54
C GLN A 54 6.98 -4.34 -9.87
N ALA A 55 6.25 -4.37 -10.99
CA ALA A 55 6.80 -4.61 -12.32
C ALA A 55 7.78 -3.50 -12.76
N ALA A 56 7.60 -2.27 -12.26
CA ALA A 56 8.53 -1.17 -12.48
C ALA A 56 9.82 -1.27 -11.66
N ALA A 57 10.01 -2.33 -10.84
CA ALA A 57 11.17 -2.51 -9.95
C ALA A 57 11.40 -1.27 -9.05
N PRO A 58 10.59 -1.08 -8.00
CA PRO A 58 10.61 0.15 -7.20
C PRO A 58 11.91 0.27 -6.42
N ASP A 59 12.50 1.46 -6.41
CA ASP A 59 13.67 1.77 -5.59
C ASP A 59 13.23 2.09 -4.16
N LEU A 60 13.11 1.05 -3.32
CA LEU A 60 12.68 1.21 -1.92
C LEU A 60 13.77 1.85 -1.04
N SER A 61 15.03 1.89 -1.47
CA SER A 61 16.11 2.56 -0.73
C SER A 61 15.88 4.07 -0.63
N PHE A 62 15.19 4.64 -1.63
CA PHE A 62 14.75 6.03 -1.67
C PHE A 62 13.91 6.41 -0.44
N LEU A 63 13.03 5.53 0.04
CA LEU A 63 12.12 5.82 1.16
C LEU A 63 12.88 6.10 2.46
N GLY A 64 13.98 5.39 2.71
CA GLY A 64 14.81 5.57 3.91
C GLY A 64 15.79 6.76 3.85
N SER A 65 15.91 7.42 2.70
CA SER A 65 16.88 8.51 2.46
C SER A 65 16.34 9.91 2.75
N ARG A 66 15.14 10.03 3.34
CA ARG A 66 14.47 11.32 3.56
C ARG A 66 15.10 12.16 4.69
N PRO A 67 15.31 13.47 4.48
CA PRO A 67 15.78 14.36 5.54
C PRO A 67 14.78 14.47 6.69
N GLN A 68 15.27 14.48 7.94
CA GLN A 68 14.44 14.73 9.11
C GLN A 68 13.77 16.11 9.01
N GLY A 69 12.45 16.18 9.16
CA GLY A 69 11.68 17.44 9.21
C GLY A 69 10.86 17.80 7.95
N LEU A 70 10.83 16.95 6.92
CA LEU A 70 10.02 17.13 5.70
C LEU A 70 9.01 15.99 5.47
N ALA A 71 8.51 15.38 6.55
CA ALA A 71 7.67 14.17 6.49
C ALA A 71 6.36 14.33 5.70
N ASP A 72 5.86 15.56 5.53
CA ASP A 72 4.58 15.81 4.85
C ASP A 72 4.71 16.06 3.34
N PHE A 73 5.94 16.19 2.82
CA PHE A 73 6.19 16.40 1.39
C PHE A 73 7.12 15.32 0.85
N PRO A 74 6.62 14.38 0.03
CA PRO A 74 7.50 13.42 -0.62
C PRO A 74 8.50 14.19 -1.48
N MET A 75 9.80 13.90 -1.32
CA MET A 75 10.80 14.39 -2.25
C MET A 75 10.33 14.03 -3.67
N PRO A 76 10.33 14.98 -4.62
CA PRO A 76 9.82 14.70 -5.96
C PRO A 76 10.63 13.54 -6.55
N PRO A 77 9.96 12.43 -6.94
CA PRO A 77 10.67 11.29 -7.51
C PRO A 77 11.35 11.70 -8.81
N LYS A 78 12.59 11.25 -9.00
CA LYS A 78 13.40 11.63 -10.17
C LYS A 78 13.17 10.72 -11.38
N ASP A 79 12.65 9.53 -11.15
CA ASP A 79 12.40 8.50 -12.16
C ASP A 79 11.19 7.62 -11.80
N ALA A 80 10.89 6.68 -12.69
CA ALA A 80 9.76 5.75 -12.52
C ALA A 80 9.94 4.79 -11.33
N HIS A 81 11.17 4.44 -10.95
CA HIS A 81 11.45 3.51 -9.86
C HIS A 81 11.17 4.18 -8.51
N GLN A 82 11.58 5.44 -8.35
CA GLN A 82 11.27 6.25 -7.17
C GLN A 82 9.78 6.59 -7.09
N LEU A 83 9.14 6.91 -8.22
CA LEU A 83 7.70 7.15 -8.25
C LEU A 83 6.93 5.90 -7.84
N ALA A 84 7.35 4.72 -8.29
CA ALA A 84 6.75 3.46 -7.87
C ALA A 84 6.94 3.22 -6.36
N ALA A 85 8.12 3.48 -5.80
CA ALA A 85 8.38 3.35 -4.37
C ALA A 85 7.51 4.30 -3.52
N VAL A 86 7.41 5.58 -3.90
CA VAL A 86 6.55 6.57 -3.22
C VAL A 86 5.08 6.17 -3.31
N THR A 87 4.63 5.70 -4.48
CA THR A 87 3.25 5.26 -4.68
C THR A 87 2.90 4.11 -3.72
N LEU A 88 3.79 3.12 -3.59
CA LEU A 88 3.61 2.02 -2.64
C LEU A 88 3.59 2.52 -1.18
N ALA A 89 4.51 3.42 -0.81
CA ALA A 89 4.56 4.00 0.54
C ALA A 89 3.27 4.76 0.89
N LEU A 90 2.74 5.56 -0.05
CA LEU A 90 1.49 6.30 0.14
C LEU A 90 0.29 5.37 0.31
N LEU A 91 0.21 4.30 -0.48
CA LEU A 91 -0.83 3.26 -0.32
C LEU A 91 -0.74 2.55 1.03
N ALA A 92 0.44 2.52 1.65
CA ALA A 92 0.65 1.88 2.94
C ALA A 92 0.29 2.77 4.14
N THR A 93 0.05 4.08 3.92
CA THR A 93 -0.27 5.07 4.97
C THR A 93 -1.40 4.64 5.92
N PRO A 94 -2.54 4.07 5.45
CA PRO A 94 -3.63 3.66 6.33
C PRO A 94 -3.25 2.58 7.34
N TYR A 95 -2.13 1.88 7.12
CA TYR A 95 -1.70 0.74 7.91
C TYR A 95 -0.49 1.07 8.78
N ALA A 96 -0.18 2.34 9.03
CA ALA A 96 1.00 2.76 9.79
C ALA A 96 1.04 2.22 11.24
N ASP A 97 -0.13 1.90 11.81
CA ASP A 97 -0.27 1.31 13.15
C ASP A 97 -0.32 -0.24 13.13
N HIS A 98 -0.21 -0.87 11.95
CA HIS A 98 -0.23 -2.32 11.82
C HIS A 98 1.08 -2.94 12.35
N PRO A 99 1.07 -4.05 13.11
CA PRO A 99 2.29 -4.64 13.70
C PRO A 99 3.36 -5.04 12.65
N ASP A 100 2.93 -5.53 11.50
CA ASP A 100 3.83 -5.87 10.38
C ASP A 100 4.29 -4.65 9.56
N TYR A 101 3.81 -3.45 9.87
CA TYR A 101 4.23 -2.22 9.19
C TYR A 101 5.64 -1.83 9.62
N GLN A 102 6.53 -1.62 8.65
CA GLN A 102 7.88 -1.14 8.94
C GLN A 102 7.97 0.38 8.80
N GLN A 103 8.55 1.05 9.79
CA GLN A 103 8.70 2.51 9.80
C GLN A 103 9.50 3.04 8.60
N VAL A 104 10.39 2.22 8.02
CA VAL A 104 11.15 2.56 6.80
C VAL A 104 10.26 2.74 5.56
N TRP A 105 9.02 2.23 5.58
CA TRP A 105 8.06 2.39 4.49
C TRP A 105 7.27 3.70 4.56
N ARG A 106 7.35 4.43 5.68
CA ARG A 106 6.56 5.65 5.90
C ARG A 106 6.91 6.71 4.85
N PRO A 107 5.93 7.25 4.08
CA PRO A 107 6.14 8.23 3.02
C PRO A 107 6.63 9.59 3.55
#